data_AF-A0A531LVB4-F1
#
_entry.id   AF-A0A531LVB4-F1
#
_cell.length_a   1.000
_cell.length_b   1.000
_cell.length_c   1.000
_cell.angle_alpha   90.00
_cell.angle_beta   90.00
_cell.angle_gamma   90.00
#
_symmetry.space_group_name_H-M   'P 1'
#
loop_
_entity.id
_entity.type
_entity.pdbx_description
1 polymer ?
#
loop_
_entity_poly.entity_id
_entity_poly.type
_entity_poly.pdbx_seq_one_letter_code
_entity_poly.pdbx_strand_id
1 'polypeptide(L)'
;IHPALLPAFKGLDTHARALAAGIRIHGCTVHFVTPEMDDGPIIAQAAVPVMVGDNADTLAARVLKAEHRLYPLALGLVAEGKARMEAGRAVLAHFADDAENGTSVVMAPDPLREEADLEQLARITP
;
A
#
# COMPACT_ATOMS: atom_id res chain seq x y z
N ILE A 1 1.49 9.14 -9.37
CA ILE A 1 1.58 8.20 -8.23
C ILE A 1 0.78 8.81 -7.10
N HIS A 2 -0.01 8.00 -6.40
CA HIS A 2 -0.87 8.43 -5.31
C HIS A 2 -0.40 7.82 -3.99
N PRO A 3 -0.24 8.60 -2.90
CA PRO A 3 0.26 8.12 -1.60
C PRO A 3 -0.81 7.37 -0.79
N ALA A 4 -1.54 6.46 -1.43
CA ALA A 4 -2.43 5.50 -0.78
C ALA A 4 -2.62 4.23 -1.63
N LEU A 5 -3.13 3.16 -1.01
CA LEU A 5 -3.65 2.00 -1.73
C LEU A 5 -5.06 2.31 -2.26
N LEU A 6 -5.14 2.81 -3.50
CA LEU A 6 -6.42 3.07 -4.14
C LEU A 6 -7.26 1.77 -4.24
N PRO A 7 -8.59 1.85 -4.05
CA PRO A 7 -9.42 3.06 -3.99
C PRO A 7 -9.47 3.76 -2.61
N ALA A 8 -8.75 3.27 -1.59
CA ALA A 8 -8.76 3.90 -0.28
C ALA A 8 -8.03 5.26 -0.29
N PHE A 9 -8.57 6.21 0.49
CA PHE A 9 -7.96 7.52 0.73
C PHE A 9 -7.60 8.31 -0.55
N LYS A 10 -8.55 8.46 -1.49
CA LYS A 10 -8.43 9.42 -2.61
C LYS A 10 -8.29 10.86 -2.10
N GLY A 11 -7.63 11.72 -2.87
CA GLY A 11 -7.41 13.13 -2.53
C GLY A 11 -6.31 13.33 -1.49
N LEU A 12 -6.40 14.41 -0.73
CA LEU A 12 -5.33 14.87 0.16
C LEU A 12 -5.31 14.16 1.53
N ASP A 13 -4.25 14.43 2.29
CA ASP A 13 -4.04 14.03 3.69
C ASP A 13 -4.18 12.53 3.95
N THR A 14 -3.73 11.72 2.98
CA THR A 14 -3.92 10.26 2.98
C THR A 14 -3.34 9.59 4.22
N HIS A 15 -2.16 10.03 4.68
CA HIS A 15 -1.47 9.48 5.85
C HIS A 15 -2.20 9.79 7.16
N ALA A 16 -2.64 11.04 7.36
CA ALA A 16 -3.39 11.43 8.55
C ALA A 16 -4.73 10.68 8.63
N ARG A 17 -5.41 10.56 7.48
CA ARG A 17 -6.66 9.81 7.37
C ARG A 17 -6.47 8.31 7.58
N ALA A 18 -5.37 7.74 7.11
CA ALA A 18 -5.00 6.35 7.36
C ALA A 18 -4.81 6.08 8.87
N LEU A 19 -4.09 6.95 9.57
CA LEU A 19 -3.89 6.83 11.01
C LEU A 19 -5.20 7.00 11.78
N ALA A 20 -6.01 7.99 11.41
CA ALA A 20 -7.33 8.21 12.02
C ALA A 20 -8.28 7.03 11.81
N ALA A 21 -8.18 6.34 10.67
CA ALA A 21 -8.95 5.13 10.37
C ALA A 21 -8.44 3.88 11.10
N GLY A 22 -7.28 3.95 11.78
CA GLY A 22 -6.71 2.83 12.51
C GLY A 22 -6.24 1.66 11.63
N ILE A 23 -6.01 1.90 10.33
CA ILE A 23 -5.58 0.83 9.41
C ILE A 23 -4.16 0.36 9.75
N ARG A 24 -3.88 -0.92 9.50
CA ARG A 24 -2.57 -1.53 9.77
C ARG A 24 -1.70 -1.68 8.52
N ILE A 25 -2.30 -1.48 7.34
CA ILE A 25 -1.64 -1.55 6.04
C ILE A 25 -2.02 -0.29 5.26
N HIS A 26 -1.01 0.48 4.87
CA HIS A 26 -1.12 1.62 3.96
C HIS A 26 -0.22 1.39 2.75
N GLY A 27 0.06 2.40 1.92
CA GLY A 27 0.91 2.20 0.75
C GLY A 27 0.79 3.30 -0.28
N CYS A 28 1.17 2.99 -1.51
CA CYS A 28 1.04 3.87 -2.66
C CYS A 28 0.60 3.12 -3.92
N THR A 29 0.04 3.85 -4.87
CA THR A 29 -0.50 3.34 -6.12
C THR A 29 0.01 4.13 -7.30
N VAL A 30 0.52 3.44 -8.32
CA VAL A 30 0.75 4.02 -9.65
C VAL A 30 -0.42 3.64 -10.54
N HIS A 31 -1.05 4.63 -11.16
CA HIS A 31 -2.21 4.47 -12.02
C HIS A 31 -2.12 5.41 -13.22
N PHE A 32 -2.86 5.11 -14.29
CA PHE A 32 -3.03 6.05 -15.40
C PHE A 32 -3.85 7.27 -14.95
N VAL A 33 -3.62 8.42 -15.57
CA VAL A 33 -4.39 9.63 -15.28
C VAL A 33 -5.68 9.64 -16.09
N THR A 34 -6.80 9.88 -15.43
CA THR A 34 -8.14 10.09 -15.99
C THR A 34 -8.67 11.46 -15.56
N PRO A 35 -9.76 11.98 -16.15
CA PRO A 35 -10.39 13.22 -15.69
C PRO A 35 -10.84 13.18 -14.23
N GLU A 36 -11.28 12.02 -13.75
CA GLU A 36 -11.67 11.76 -12.38
C GLU A 36 -10.44 11.66 -11.46
N MET A 37 -10.49 12.36 -10.31
CA MET A 37 -9.40 12.42 -9.33
C MET A 37 -9.08 11.03 -8.75
N ASP A 38 -7.82 10.62 -8.87
CA ASP A 38 -7.27 9.38 -8.34
C ASP A 38 -8.12 8.13 -8.67
N ASP A 39 -8.68 8.08 -9.88
CA ASP A 39 -9.62 7.02 -10.30
C ASP A 39 -9.15 6.20 -11.50
N GLY A 40 -8.02 6.57 -12.10
CA GLY A 40 -7.57 5.90 -13.30
C GLY A 40 -7.09 4.46 -13.05
N PRO A 41 -7.01 3.64 -14.12
CA PRO A 41 -6.67 2.24 -13.96
C PRO A 41 -5.28 2.01 -13.35
N ILE A 42 -5.23 1.09 -12.37
CA ILE A 42 -4.04 0.80 -11.57
C ILE A 42 -3.02 0.01 -12.39
N ILE A 43 -1.77 0.46 -12.37
CA ILE A 43 -0.61 -0.22 -12.97
C ILE A 43 0.10 -1.07 -11.93
N ALA A 44 0.37 -0.53 -10.75
CA ALA A 44 1.09 -1.21 -9.68
C ALA A 44 0.76 -0.61 -8.30
N GLN A 45 0.90 -1.41 -7.25
CA GLN A 45 0.72 -0.99 -5.85
C GLN A 45 1.84 -1.54 -4.97
N ALA A 46 2.19 -0.79 -3.93
CA ALA A 46 3.10 -1.24 -2.89
C ALA A 46 2.48 -0.97 -1.52
N ALA A 47 2.42 -2.01 -0.68
CA ALA A 47 1.93 -1.92 0.68
C ALA A 47 3.07 -1.64 1.68
N VAL A 48 2.77 -0.88 2.72
CA VAL A 48 3.65 -0.63 3.87
C VAL A 48 2.86 -0.84 5.17
N PRO A 49 3.48 -1.37 6.23
CA PRO A 49 2.83 -1.48 7.53
C PRO A 49 2.66 -0.09 8.16
N VAL A 50 1.53 0.11 8.85
CA VAL A 50 1.35 1.21 9.79
C VAL A 50 1.78 0.71 11.16
N MET A 51 2.82 1.30 11.72
CA MET A 51 3.40 0.86 13.00
C MET A 51 2.61 1.42 14.18
N VAL A 52 2.71 0.76 15.33
CA VAL A 52 2.20 1.36 16.59
C VAL A 52 3.02 2.61 16.87
N GLY A 53 2.35 3.73 17.16
CA GLY A 53 3.00 5.01 17.42
C GLY A 53 3.41 5.80 16.18
N ASP A 54 3.05 5.36 14.97
CA ASP A 54 3.25 6.19 13.78
C ASP A 54 2.49 7.52 13.89
N ASN A 55 3.14 8.59 13.44
CA ASN A 55 2.49 9.85 13.10
C ASN A 55 2.46 10.02 11.58
N ALA A 56 1.84 11.10 11.09
CA ALA A 56 1.69 11.31 9.65
C ALA A 56 3.04 11.36 8.92
N ASP A 57 4.07 11.97 9.52
CA ASP A 57 5.41 12.11 8.94
C ASP A 57 6.16 10.78 8.89
N THR A 58 6.10 9.97 9.95
CA THR A 58 6.76 8.64 9.97
C THR A 58 6.08 7.66 9.02
N LEU A 59 4.76 7.77 8.83
CA LEU A 59 4.04 7.03 7.81
C LEU A 59 4.40 7.53 6.40
N ALA A 60 4.40 8.85 6.18
CA ALA A 60 4.76 9.47 4.91
C ALA A 60 6.17 9.06 4.45
N ALA A 61 7.16 9.13 5.34
CA ALA A 61 8.54 8.75 5.04
C ALA A 61 8.67 7.27 4.63
N ARG A 62 7.82 6.39 5.18
CA ARG A 62 7.77 4.97 4.82
C ARG A 62 7.11 4.77 3.46
N VAL A 63 6.00 5.47 3.19
CA VAL A 63 5.32 5.46 1.89
C VAL A 63 6.25 6.00 0.79
N LEU A 64 6.95 7.11 1.02
CA LEU A 64 7.88 7.71 0.04
C LEU A 64 8.98 6.72 -0.40
N LYS A 65 9.50 5.91 0.54
CA LYS A 65 10.46 4.84 0.19
C LYS A 65 9.84 3.77 -0.72
N ALA A 66 8.57 3.43 -0.53
CA ALA A 66 7.84 2.53 -1.40
C ALA A 66 7.56 3.17 -2.77
N GLU A 67 7.19 4.46 -2.81
CA GLU A 67 6.98 5.23 -4.03
C GLU A 67 8.23 5.27 -4.93
N HIS A 68 9.39 5.56 -4.36
CA HIS A 68 10.66 5.58 -5.08
C HIS A 68 11.02 4.23 -5.73
N ARG A 69 10.52 3.12 -5.17
CA ARG A 69 10.71 1.77 -5.75
C ARG A 69 9.63 1.45 -6.78
N LEU A 70 8.38 1.75 -6.44
CA LEU A 70 7.21 1.41 -7.25
C LEU A 70 7.14 2.20 -8.55
N TYR A 71 7.44 3.51 -8.50
CA TYR A 71 7.28 4.40 -9.65
C TYR A 71 8.18 4.02 -10.84
N PRO A 72 9.50 3.80 -10.69
CA PRO A 72 10.35 3.38 -11.80
C PRO A 72 9.95 2.02 -12.38
N LEU A 73 9.51 1.07 -11.54
CA LEU A 73 9.01 -0.23 -12.00
C LEU A 73 7.78 -0.07 -12.88
N ALA A 74 6.77 0.66 -12.40
CA ALA A 74 5.54 0.92 -13.15
C ALA A 74 5.80 1.70 -14.44
N LEU A 75 6.70 2.70 -14.40
CA LEU A 75 7.10 3.45 -15.57
C LEU A 75 7.81 2.56 -16.60
N GLY A 76 8.69 1.66 -16.16
CA GLY A 76 9.33 0.67 -17.02
C GLY A 76 8.33 -0.24 -17.72
N LEU A 77 7.32 -0.74 -16.99
CA LEU A 77 6.24 -1.55 -17.59
C LEU A 77 5.51 -0.79 -18.70
N VAL A 78 5.21 0.50 -18.50
CA VAL A 78 4.57 1.32 -19.54
C VAL A 78 5.50 1.57 -20.72
N ALA A 79 6.75 1.94 -20.46
CA ALA A 79 7.74 2.24 -21.50
C ALA A 79 8.07 1.02 -22.38
N GLU A 80 8.05 -0.19 -21.81
CA GLU A 80 8.26 -1.46 -22.51
C GLU A 80 6.99 -1.99 -23.20
N GLY A 81 5.86 -1.29 -23.09
CA GLY A 81 4.56 -1.74 -23.62
C GLY A 81 3.93 -2.91 -22.85
N LYS A 82 4.50 -3.28 -21.70
CA LYS A 82 4.00 -4.34 -20.80
C LYS A 82 2.81 -3.90 -19.95
N ALA A 83 2.59 -2.60 -19.78
CA ALA A 83 1.39 -2.02 -19.19
C ALA A 83 0.82 -0.95 -20.13
N ARG A 84 -0.47 -1.01 -20.42
CA ARG A 84 -1.16 -0.03 -21.26
C ARG A 84 -2.60 0.17 -20.83
N MET A 85 -3.18 1.30 -21.21
CA MET A 85 -4.59 1.57 -20.97
C MET A 85 -5.41 1.22 -22.21
N GLU A 86 -6.36 0.28 -22.09
CA GLU A 86 -7.29 -0.10 -23.15
C GLU A 86 -8.73 -0.04 -22.61
N ALA A 87 -9.61 0.65 -23.33
CA ALA A 87 -11.04 0.79 -22.98
C ALA A 87 -11.29 1.14 -21.50
N GLY A 88 -10.47 2.05 -20.95
CA GLY A 88 -10.57 2.49 -19.55
C GLY A 88 -10.09 1.47 -18.52
N ARG A 89 -9.27 0.48 -18.90
CA ARG A 89 -8.67 -0.51 -18.00
C ARG A 89 -7.17 -0.63 -18.22
N ALA A 90 -6.44 -1.00 -17.18
CA ALA A 90 -5.04 -1.37 -17.29
C ALA A 90 -4.96 -2.80 -17.83
N VAL A 91 -4.25 -2.96 -18.95
CA VAL A 91 -3.94 -4.26 -19.54
C VAL A 91 -2.45 -4.51 -19.36
N LEU A 92 -2.15 -5.62 -18.72
CA LEU A 92 -0.80 -6.05 -18.37
C LEU A 92 -0.41 -7.26 -19.20
N ALA A 93 0.79 -7.26 -19.79
CA ALA A 93 1.33 -8.39 -20.52
C ALA A 93 2.30 -9.20 -19.65
N HIS A 94 2.19 -10.53 -19.71
CA HIS A 94 3.14 -11.51 -19.12
C HIS A 94 3.29 -11.51 -17.59
N PHE A 95 2.20 -11.47 -16.83
CA PHE A 95 2.23 -11.95 -15.44
C PHE A 95 1.97 -13.46 -15.47
N ALA A 96 3.03 -14.26 -15.47
CA ALA A 96 2.90 -15.68 -15.18
C ALA A 96 2.60 -15.83 -13.68
N ASP A 97 1.60 -16.64 -13.36
CA ASP A 97 1.41 -17.16 -12.01
C ASP A 97 2.59 -18.11 -11.75
N ASP A 98 3.67 -17.61 -11.14
CA ASP A 98 4.73 -18.46 -10.61
C ASP A 98 4.17 -19.16 -9.35
N ALA A 99 3.28 -20.12 -9.58
CA ALA A 99 2.58 -20.91 -8.57
C ALA A 99 3.52 -21.69 -7.63
N GLU A 100 4.83 -21.68 -7.90
CA GLU A 100 5.87 -22.32 -7.09
C GLU A 100 6.37 -21.46 -5.92
N ASN A 101 6.10 -20.15 -5.89
CA ASN A 101 6.54 -19.28 -4.78
C ASN A 101 5.42 -19.01 -3.77
N GLY A 102 5.20 -20.00 -2.91
CA GLY A 102 4.20 -19.99 -1.85
C GLY A 102 4.25 -18.76 -0.92
N THR A 103 3.05 -18.21 -0.69
CA THR A 103 2.62 -17.28 0.39
C THR A 103 2.78 -15.79 0.10
N SER A 104 1.92 -15.23 -0.76
CA SER A 104 1.68 -13.78 -0.83
C SER A 104 0.69 -13.32 0.25
N VAL A 105 1.03 -13.49 1.54
CA VAL A 105 0.19 -13.00 2.64
C VAL A 105 0.74 -11.68 3.17
N VAL A 106 -0.08 -10.63 3.14
CA VAL A 106 0.21 -9.35 3.80
C VAL A 106 -0.41 -9.41 5.21
N MET A 107 0.35 -9.85 6.20
CA MET A 107 -0.05 -9.77 7.61
C MET A 107 0.40 -8.45 8.23
N ALA A 108 -0.35 -7.93 9.19
CA ALA A 108 0.06 -6.78 10.00
C ALA A 108 -0.27 -7.04 11.47
N PRO A 109 0.53 -6.49 12.41
CA PRO A 109 1.94 -6.78 12.72
C PRO A 109 2.08 -7.79 13.88
N ASP A 110 3.30 -8.26 14.16
CA ASP A 110 3.68 -8.73 15.50
C ASP A 110 4.32 -7.54 16.25
N PRO A 111 3.75 -7.04 17.36
CA PRO A 111 4.45 -6.09 18.23
C PRO A 111 5.74 -6.76 18.74
N LEU A 112 6.78 -5.95 18.95
CA LEU A 112 8.08 -6.41 19.46
C LEU A 112 7.93 -7.51 20.54
N ARG A 113 8.73 -8.58 20.45
CA ARG A 113 8.94 -9.57 21.52
C ARG A 113 9.42 -8.87 22.79
N GLU A 114 8.51 -8.33 23.58
CA GLU A 114 8.52 -8.52 25.02
C GLU A 114 7.43 -9.55 25.27
N GLU A 115 7.73 -10.60 26.04
CA GLU A 115 6.71 -11.57 26.46
C GLU A 115 5.50 -10.79 26.95
N ALA A 116 4.37 -10.90 26.24
CA ALA A 116 3.14 -10.30 26.70
C ALA A 116 2.82 -10.92 28.06
N ASP A 117 2.86 -10.13 29.13
CA ASP A 117 2.41 -10.57 30.44
C ASP A 117 0.89 -10.72 30.40
N LEU A 118 0.46 -11.93 30.04
CA LEU A 118 -0.94 -12.30 29.92
C LEU A 118 -1.67 -12.15 31.27
N GLU A 119 -0.96 -12.24 32.40
CA GLU A 119 -1.57 -11.97 33.71
C GLU A 119 -1.85 -10.49 33.92
N GLN A 120 -0.98 -9.60 33.43
CA GLN A 120 -1.19 -8.16 33.54
C GLN A 120 -2.40 -7.70 32.71
N LEU A 121 -2.58 -8.27 31.52
CA LEU A 121 -3.75 -8.02 30.66
C LEU A 121 -5.06 -8.53 31.29
N ALA A 122 -5.03 -9.69 31.96
CA ALA A 122 -6.19 -10.26 32.64
C ALA A 122 -6.66 -9.44 33.86
N ARG A 123 -5.79 -8.60 34.45
CA ARG A 123 -6.12 -7.74 35.59
C ARG A 123 -6.69 -6.37 35.21
N ILE A 124 -6.69 -6.02 33.92
CA ILE A 124 -7.14 -4.72 33.39
C ILE A 124 -8.60 -4.78 32.88
N THR A 125 -9.21 -5.97 32.84
CA THR A 125 -10.63 -6.12 32.51
C THR A 125 -11.47 -6.09 33.81
N PRO A 126 -12.49 -5.22 33.92
CA PRO A 126 -13.34 -5.13 35.13
C PRO A 126 -14.21 -6.36 35.35
#